data_AF-A0A1I5C247-F1
#
_entry.id   AF-A0A1I5C247-F1
#
_cell.length_a   1.000
_cell.length_b   1.000
_cell.length_c   1.000
_cell.angle_alpha   90.00
_cell.angle_beta   90.00
_cell.angle_gamma   90.00
#
_symmetry.space_group_name_H-M   'P 1'
#
loop_
_entity.id
_entity.type
_entity.pdbx_description
1 polymer ?
#
loop_
_entity_poly.entity_id
_entity_poly.type
_entity_poly.pdbx_seq_one_letter_code
_entity_poly.pdbx_strand_id
1 'polypeptide(L)' 'MAPFIDGLGFDVVDAGPLSEGWRFQRDTPGYVVDLDAGRLTEALAAAKRYREM' A
#
# COMPACT_ATOMS: atom_id res chain seq x y z
N MET A 1 13.03 9.83 6.09
CA MET A 1 12.94 10.00 4.62
C MET A 1 11.49 10.29 4.22
N ALA A 2 10.88 11.31 4.82
CA ALA A 2 9.51 11.77 4.55
C ALA A 2 9.41 13.25 4.11
N PRO A 3 10.22 14.21 4.62
CA PRO A 3 9.89 15.63 4.49
C PRO A 3 9.99 16.19 3.05
N PHE A 4 10.75 15.53 2.17
CA PHE A 4 10.75 15.89 0.75
C PHE A 4 9.41 15.51 0.09
N ILE A 5 8.89 14.31 0.37
CA ILE A 5 7.68 13.79 -0.25
C ILE A 5 6.45 14.52 0.31
N ASP A 6 6.44 14.79 1.62
CA ASP A 6 5.42 15.65 2.24
C ASP A 6 5.41 17.05 1.61
N GLY A 7 6.61 17.60 1.31
CA GLY A 7 6.75 18.89 0.62
C GLY A 7 6.24 18.90 -0.82
N LEU A 8 6.11 17.73 -1.45
CA LEU A 8 5.47 17.56 -2.76
C LEU A 8 3.94 17.40 -2.65
N GLY A 9 3.39 17.31 -1.43
CA GLY A 9 1.96 17.16 -1.19
C GLY A 9 1.45 15.72 -1.30
N PHE A 10 2.31 14.71 -1.17
CA PHE A 10 1.91 13.30 -1.17
C PHE A 10 1.87 12.75 0.26
N ASP A 11 0.79 12.05 0.59
CA ASP A 11 0.69 11.30 1.84
C ASP A 11 1.39 9.94 1.69
N VAL A 12 2.48 9.72 2.44
CA VAL A 12 3.25 8.47 2.38
C VAL A 12 2.69 7.43 3.35
N VAL A 13 2.50 6.21 2.86
CA VAL A 13 2.17 5.03 3.69
C VAL A 13 3.36 4.08 3.70
N ASP A 14 3.87 3.75 4.89
CA ASP A 14 4.85 2.67 5.06
C ASP A 14 4.15 1.31 4.90
N ALA A 15 4.44 0.61 3.81
CA ALA A 15 3.88 -0.72 3.53
C ALA A 15 4.62 -1.86 4.25
N GLY A 16 5.63 -1.55 5.06
CA GLY A 16 6.43 -2.51 5.82
C GLY A 16 7.64 -3.08 5.05
N PRO A 17 8.21 -4.20 5.50
CA PRO A 17 9.41 -4.76 4.90
C PRO A 17 9.15 -5.28 3.48
N LEU A 18 10.20 -5.29 2.65
CA LEU A 18 10.11 -5.71 1.24
C LEU A 18 9.55 -7.13 1.05
N SER A 19 9.76 -8.04 2.02
CA SER A 19 9.16 -9.38 2.01
C SER A 19 7.63 -9.37 2.00
N GLU A 20 7.03 -8.27 2.43
CA GLU A 20 5.58 -8.05 2.43
C GLU A 20 5.07 -7.25 1.22
N GLY A 21 5.93 -6.97 0.24
CA GLY A 21 5.58 -6.23 -0.98
C GLY A 21 4.54 -6.91 -1.88
N TRP A 22 4.15 -8.14 -1.57
CA TRP A 22 3.08 -8.86 -2.25
C TRP A 22 1.69 -8.22 -2.05
N ARG A 23 1.51 -7.37 -1.03
CA ARG A 23 0.21 -6.75 -0.66
C ARG A 23 -0.34 -5.72 -1.67
N PHE A 24 0.47 -5.28 -2.62
CA PHE A 24 0.12 -4.25 -3.61
C PHE A 24 0.47 -4.69 -5.04
N GLN A 25 0.27 -5.98 -5.34
CA GLN A 25 0.44 -6.56 -6.68
C GLN A 25 -0.91 -6.76 -7.39
N ARG A 26 -0.89 -7.19 -8.65
CA ARG A 26 -2.12 -7.52 -9.39
C ARG A 26 -3.04 -8.44 -8.57
N ASP A 27 -4.34 -8.19 -8.66
CA ASP A 27 -5.39 -8.92 -7.93
C ASP A 27 -5.41 -8.65 -6.40
N THR A 28 -4.74 -7.59 -5.93
CA THR A 28 -4.86 -7.11 -4.53
C THR A 28 -5.68 -5.81 -4.43
N PRO A 29 -6.31 -5.54 -3.27
CA PRO A 29 -7.20 -4.39 -3.09
C PRO A 29 -6.55 -3.01 -3.30
N GLY A 30 -5.23 -2.91 -3.10
CA GLY A 30 -4.48 -1.66 -3.25
C GLY A 30 -3.89 -1.43 -4.65
N TYR A 31 -4.10 -2.34 -5.61
CA TYR A 31 -3.42 -2.27 -6.91
C TYR A 31 -4.20 -1.41 -7.92
N VAL A 32 -3.57 -0.35 -8.40
CA VAL A 32 -4.11 0.60 -9.42
C VAL A 32 -5.42 1.30 -9.01
N VAL A 33 -5.72 1.32 -7.71
CA VAL A 33 -6.91 1.99 -7.15
C VAL A 33 -6.52 3.35 -6.61
N ASP A 34 -7.33 4.36 -6.91
CA ASP A 34 -7.18 5.69 -6.32
C ASP A 34 -7.67 5.67 -4.87
N LEU A 35 -6.72 5.73 -3.93
CA LEU A 35 -6.94 5.63 -2.49
C LEU A 35 -6.15 6.72 -1.78
N ASP A 36 -6.76 7.39 -0.81
CA ASP A 36 -6.02 8.18 0.17
C ASP A 36 -5.22 7.28 1.12
N ALA A 37 -4.33 7.87 1.91
CA ALA A 37 -3.43 7.13 2.81
C ALA A 37 -4.17 6.22 3.80
N GLY A 38 -5.33 6.63 4.31
CA GLY A 38 -6.15 5.82 5.21
C GLY A 38 -6.68 4.59 4.50
N ARG A 39 -7.32 4.78 3.36
CA ARG A 39 -7.88 3.67 2.57
C ARG A 39 -6.80 2.77 1.98
N LEU A 40 -5.63 3.30 1.64
CA LEU A 40 -4.49 2.49 1.22
C LEU A 40 -4.00 1.60 2.36
N THR A 41 -3.94 2.12 3.59
CA THR A 41 -3.58 1.32 4.78
C THR A 41 -4.56 0.15 4.98
N GLU A 42 -5.87 0.42 4.86
CA GLU A 42 -6.90 -0.62 4.93
C GLU A 42 -6.78 -1.65 3.80
N ALA A 43 -6.54 -1.20 2.57
CA ALA A 43 -6.38 -2.06 1.40
C ALA A 43 -5.17 -2.99 1.51
N LEU A 44 -4.04 -2.48 2.04
CA LEU A 44 -2.84 -3.28 2.31
C LEU A 44 -3.11 -4.35 3.38
N ALA A 45 -3.88 -4.02 4.43
CA ALA A 45 -4.26 -4.97 5.47
C ALA A 45 -5.24 -6.05 4.96
N ALA A 46 -6.09 -5.71 3.99
CA ALA A 46 -7.07 -6.62 3.39
C ALA A 46 -6.48 -7.55 2.32
N ALA A 47 -5.25 -7.30 1.84
CA ALA A 47 -4.62 -8.12 0.82
C ALA A 47 -4.39 -9.56 1.30
N LYS A 48 -4.76 -10.54 0.48
CA LYS A 48 -4.58 -11.97 0.75
C LYS A 48 -3.54 -12.57 -0.19
N ARG A 49 -2.66 -13.43 0.32
CA ARG A 49 -1.70 -14.12 -0.56
C ARG A 49 -2.45 -15.10 -1.44
N TYR A 50 -1.99 -15.25 -2.68
CA TYR A 50 -2.50 -16.25 -3.61
C TYR A 50 -2.42 -17.69 -3.06
N ARG A 51 -1.47 -17.98 -2.16
CA ARG A 51 -1.36 -19.29 -1.49
C ARG A 51 -2.44 -19.52 -0.43
N GLU A 52 -3.02 -18.44 0.08
CA GLU A 52 -4.03 -18.46 1.16
C GLU A 52 -5.45 -18.30 0.60
N MET A 53 -5.60 -18.31 -0.72
CA MET A 53 -6.86 -18.23 -1.47
C MET A 53 -7.14 -19.55 -2.19
#